data_AF-A0A2G0XBM0-F1
#
_entry.id   AF-A0A2G0XBM0-F1
#
_cell.length_a   1.000
_cell.length_b   1.000
_cell.length_c   1.000
_cell.angle_alpha   90.00
_cell.angle_beta   90.00
_cell.angle_gamma   90.00
#
_symmetry.space_group_name_H-M   'P 1'
#
loop_
_entity.id
_entity.type
_entity.pdbx_description
1 polymer ?
#
loop_
_entity_poly.entity_id
_entity_poly.type
_entity_poly.pdbx_seq_one_letter_code
_entity_poly.pdbx_strand_id
1 'polypeptide(L)'
;MSDHKSDLRGDFIAALKEILTLMSTAYEQLGPVPEEHPLAQEGLRNGAEIVLDYVDHNEAGVAFEHLLYMINEPPLAVSDECINVLARIAKKLEMPFTK
;
A
#
# COMPACT_ATOMS: atom_id res chain seq x y z
N MET A 1 -23.86 8.88 20.13
CA MET A 1 -22.41 9.15 20.12
C MET A 1 -21.80 8.11 19.21
N SER A 2 -21.47 8.48 17.97
CA SER A 2 -20.88 7.56 16.98
C SER A 2 -19.41 7.91 16.83
N ASP A 3 -18.68 7.79 17.94
CA ASP A 3 -17.25 7.95 17.99
C ASP A 3 -16.57 6.74 17.33
N HIS A 4 -15.61 6.98 16.43
CA HIS A 4 -14.61 6.02 15.94
C HIS A 4 -14.97 4.99 14.85
N LYS A 5 -15.71 5.37 13.79
CA LYS A 5 -15.32 4.85 12.46
C LYS A 5 -14.04 5.58 12.06
N SER A 6 -12.91 5.12 12.58
CA SER A 6 -11.62 5.44 11.97
C SER A 6 -11.78 5.13 10.48
N ASP A 7 -11.73 6.17 9.64
CA ASP A 7 -12.02 6.06 8.21
C ASP A 7 -11.02 5.08 7.59
N LEU A 8 -11.50 3.88 7.24
CA LEU A 8 -10.67 2.83 6.65
C LEU A 8 -9.99 3.36 5.39
N ARG A 9 -10.72 4.14 4.57
CA ARG A 9 -10.17 4.81 3.40
C ARG A 9 -9.07 5.81 3.79
N GLY A 10 -9.27 6.58 4.85
CA GLY A 10 -8.25 7.47 5.40
C GLY A 10 -6.96 6.76 5.81
N ASP A 11 -7.05 5.56 6.40
CA ASP A 11 -5.86 4.75 6.69
C ASP A 11 -5.17 4.26 5.41
N PHE A 12 -5.91 3.83 4.38
CA PHE A 12 -5.33 3.47 3.07
C PHE A 12 -4.58 4.65 2.44
N ILE A 13 -5.17 5.84 2.45
CA ILE A 13 -4.56 7.07 1.94
C ILE A 13 -3.28 7.40 2.71
N ALA A 14 -3.30 7.27 4.05
CA ALA A 14 -2.14 7.52 4.88
C ALA A 14 -0.98 6.57 4.57
N ALA A 15 -1.24 5.26 4.42
CA ALA A 15 -0.23 4.28 4.03
C ALA A 15 0.31 4.56 2.62
N LEU A 16 -0.57 4.82 1.65
CA LEU A 16 -0.19 5.12 0.27
C LEU A 16 0.76 6.31 0.16
N LYS A 17 0.58 7.36 0.97
CA LYS A 17 1.44 8.54 0.92
C LYS A 17 2.91 8.22 1.10
N GLU A 18 3.24 7.39 2.09
CA GLU A 18 4.63 6.99 2.32
C GLU A 18 5.10 5.99 1.25
N ILE A 19 4.29 4.97 0.96
CA ILE A 19 4.63 3.92 -0.01
C ILE A 19 4.93 4.52 -1.38
N LEU A 20 4.13 5.50 -1.85
CA LEU A 20 4.36 6.16 -3.14
C LEU A 20 5.62 7.01 -3.15
N THR A 21 5.98 7.62 -2.03
CA THR A 21 7.24 8.37 -1.90
C THR A 21 8.45 7.42 -2.03
N LEU A 22 8.38 6.26 -1.37
CA LEU A 22 9.42 5.23 -1.46
C LEU A 22 9.49 4.59 -2.85
N MET A 23 8.34 4.32 -3.47
CA MET A 23 8.25 3.82 -4.84
C MET A 23 8.87 4.81 -5.85
N SER A 24 8.53 6.09 -5.76
CA SER A 24 9.14 7.13 -6.62
C SER A 24 10.66 7.13 -6.48
N THR A 25 11.14 7.06 -5.24
CA THR A 25 12.59 6.99 -4.95
C THR A 25 13.22 5.74 -5.56
N ALA A 26 12.56 4.58 -5.46
CA ALA A 26 13.05 3.33 -6.03
C ALA A 26 13.11 3.39 -7.56
N TYR A 27 12.10 3.96 -8.22
CA TYR A 27 12.11 4.19 -9.67
C TYR A 27 13.21 5.16 -10.09
N GLU A 28 13.39 6.27 -9.37
CA GLU A 28 14.43 7.26 -9.66
C GLU A 28 15.84 6.68 -9.51
N GLN A 29 16.07 5.88 -8.47
CA GLN A 29 17.37 5.25 -8.22
C GLN A 29 17.71 4.16 -9.24
N LEU A 30 16.72 3.41 -9.69
CA LEU A 30 16.92 2.38 -10.71
C LEU A 30 17.12 2.97 -12.11
N GLY A 31 16.48 4.11 -12.39
CA GLY A 31 16.47 4.70 -13.73
C GLY A 31 15.59 3.87 -14.69
N PRO A 32 16.01 3.67 -15.96
CA PRO A 32 15.28 2.80 -16.88
C PRO A 32 15.10 1.40 -16.30
N VAL A 33 13.85 1.01 -16.04
CA VAL A 33 13.52 -0.26 -15.39
C VAL A 33 13.64 -1.41 -16.41
N PRO A 34 14.51 -2.41 -16.18
CA PRO A 34 14.58 -3.60 -17.03
C PRO A 34 13.27 -4.40 -16.98
N GLU A 35 12.87 -5.04 -18.09
CA GLU A 35 11.61 -5.81 -18.16
C GLU A 35 11.53 -6.94 -17.12
N GLU A 36 12.66 -7.55 -16.77
CA GLU A 36 12.75 -8.64 -15.78
C GLU A 36 12.76 -8.12 -14.33
N HIS A 37 12.81 -6.81 -14.11
CA HIS A 37 12.87 -6.23 -12.77
C HIS A 37 11.47 -6.15 -12.14
N PRO A 38 11.30 -6.43 -10.83
CA PRO A 38 9.98 -6.39 -10.20
C PRO A 38 9.21 -5.07 -10.42
N LEU A 39 9.90 -3.93 -10.35
CA LEU A 39 9.34 -2.60 -10.65
C LEU A 39 8.76 -2.41 -12.07
N ALA A 40 9.03 -3.32 -13.02
CA ALA A 40 8.43 -3.30 -14.36
C ALA A 40 6.97 -3.80 -14.36
N GLN A 41 6.51 -4.41 -13.26
CA GLN A 41 5.13 -4.89 -13.14
C GLN A 41 4.15 -3.71 -13.11
N GLU A 42 3.15 -3.72 -13.99
CA GLU A 42 2.13 -2.67 -14.07
C GLU A 42 1.36 -2.47 -12.76
N GLY A 43 1.22 -3.54 -11.97
CA GLY A 43 0.62 -3.48 -10.63
C GLY A 43 1.37 -2.58 -9.64
N LEU A 44 2.68 -2.42 -9.81
CA LEU A 44 3.49 -1.50 -9.00
C LEU A 44 3.45 -0.08 -9.55
N ARG A 45 3.49 0.06 -10.88
CA ARG A 45 3.48 1.35 -11.57
C ARG A 45 2.20 2.14 -11.30
N ASN A 46 1.04 1.47 -11.40
CA ASN A 46 -0.28 2.09 -11.21
C ASN A 46 -0.88 1.73 -9.84
N GLY A 47 -0.05 1.31 -8.89
CA GLY A 47 -0.50 0.71 -7.63
C GLY A 47 -1.40 1.62 -6.79
N ALA A 48 -1.19 2.94 -6.83
CA ALA A 48 -2.08 3.90 -6.15
C ALA A 48 -3.52 3.85 -6.68
N GLU A 49 -3.66 3.88 -8.01
CA GLU A 49 -4.96 3.88 -8.67
C GLU A 49 -5.67 2.55 -8.41
N ILE A 50 -4.94 1.44 -8.51
CA ILE A 50 -5.46 0.09 -8.23
C ILE A 50 -5.96 -0.03 -6.79
N VAL A 51 -5.16 0.40 -5.80
CA VAL A 51 -5.55 0.34 -4.38
C VAL A 51 -6.79 1.18 -4.11
N LEU A 52 -6.82 2.42 -4.62
CA LEU A 52 -7.97 3.31 -4.39
C LEU A 52 -9.24 2.82 -5.07
N ASP A 53 -9.12 2.25 -6.28
CA ASP A 53 -10.24 1.64 -7.00
C ASP A 53 -10.85 0.49 -6.19
N TYR A 54 -10.04 -0.42 -5.66
CA TYR A 54 -10.52 -1.48 -4.78
C TYR A 54 -11.18 -0.95 -3.50
N VAL A 55 -10.62 0.08 -2.88
CA VAL A 55 -11.24 0.72 -1.70
C VAL A 55 -12.61 1.30 -2.06
N ASP A 56 -12.71 1.99 -3.21
CA ASP A 56 -13.95 2.63 -3.67
C ASP A 56 -15.03 1.61 -4.10
N HIS A 57 -14.62 0.42 -4.53
CA HIS A 57 -15.51 -0.69 -4.88
C HIS A 57 -15.86 -1.65 -3.72
N ASN A 58 -15.52 -1.29 -2.47
CA ASN A 58 -15.72 -2.13 -1.26
C ASN A 58 -14.88 -3.43 -1.23
N GLU A 59 -13.79 -3.48 -1.99
CA GLU A 59 -12.85 -4.60 -2.06
C GLU A 59 -11.61 -4.33 -1.18
N ALA A 60 -11.82 -3.83 0.04
CA ALA A 60 -10.74 -3.36 0.90
C ALA A 60 -9.73 -4.45 1.32
N GLY A 61 -10.14 -5.73 1.34
CA GLY A 61 -9.21 -6.85 1.53
C GLY A 61 -8.21 -6.97 0.39
N VAL A 62 -8.69 -6.89 -0.85
CA VAL A 62 -7.85 -6.90 -2.06
C VAL A 62 -6.96 -5.66 -2.12
N ALA A 63 -7.51 -4.50 -1.75
CA ALA A 63 -6.72 -3.28 -1.62
C ALA A 63 -5.56 -3.44 -0.62
N PHE A 64 -5.79 -4.12 0.51
CA PHE A 64 -4.78 -4.36 1.52
C PHE A 64 -3.70 -5.33 1.03
N GLU A 65 -4.08 -6.40 0.34
CA GLU A 65 -3.13 -7.32 -0.30
C GLU A 65 -2.26 -6.58 -1.33
N HIS A 66 -2.85 -5.68 -2.13
CA HIS A 66 -2.12 -4.88 -3.10
C HIS A 66 -1.15 -3.90 -2.44
N LEU A 67 -1.51 -3.29 -1.31
CA LEU A 67 -0.57 -2.50 -0.51
C LEU A 67 0.63 -3.32 -0.03
N LEU A 68 0.39 -4.54 0.46
CA LEU A 68 1.47 -5.41 0.91
C LEU A 68 2.36 -5.86 -0.25
N TYR A 69 1.77 -6.15 -1.41
CA TYR A 69 2.51 -6.41 -2.65
C TYR A 69 3.42 -5.23 -3.02
N MET A 70 2.92 -4.00 -2.99
CA MET A 70 3.72 -2.81 -3.27
C MET A 70 4.91 -2.62 -2.33
N ILE A 71 4.80 -3.11 -1.09
CA ILE A 71 5.88 -3.03 -0.10
C ILE A 71 6.87 -4.19 -0.27
N ASN A 72 6.36 -5.42 -0.39
CA ASN A 72 7.18 -6.62 -0.28
C ASN A 72 7.92 -6.96 -1.57
N GLU A 73 7.36 -6.61 -2.73
CA GLU A 73 7.92 -6.96 -4.03
C GLU A 73 9.21 -6.16 -4.35
N PRO A 74 9.28 -4.83 -4.15
CA PRO A 74 10.51 -4.03 -4.26
C PRO A 74 11.21 -3.81 -2.90
N PRO A 75 11.17 -4.79 -1.99
CA PRO A 75 11.34 -4.69 -0.53
C PRO A 75 11.49 -3.26 0.08
N LEU A 76 10.39 -2.50 0.15
CA LEU A 76 10.39 -1.15 0.71
C LEU A 76 10.52 -1.15 2.25
N ALA A 77 11.47 -0.37 2.74
CA ALA A 77 11.60 -0.07 4.17
C ALA A 77 10.65 1.07 4.58
N VAL A 78 9.41 0.71 4.93
CA VAL A 78 8.43 1.67 5.48
C VAL A 78 8.66 1.94 6.98
N SER A 79 8.26 3.12 7.42
CA SER A 79 8.39 3.62 8.78
C SER A 79 7.46 2.91 9.77
N ASP A 80 7.79 2.98 11.06
CA ASP A 80 6.92 2.51 12.15
C ASP A 80 5.53 3.16 12.12
N GLU A 81 5.42 4.41 11.66
CA GLU A 81 4.13 5.09 11.51
C GLU A 81 3.27 4.39 10.44
N CYS A 82 3.84 4.09 9.27
CA CYS A 82 3.15 3.32 8.24
C CYS A 82 2.84 1.90 8.70
N ILE A 83 3.73 1.24 9.45
CA ILE A 83 3.46 -0.08 10.04
C ILE A 83 2.24 -0.02 10.96
N ASN A 84 2.15 1.00 11.81
CA ASN A 84 1.01 1.20 12.69
C ASN A 84 -0.29 1.44 11.90
N VAL A 85 -0.23 2.15 10.77
CA VAL A 85 -1.38 2.33 9.87
C VAL A 85 -1.81 0.99 9.26
N LEU A 86 -0.87 0.23 8.71
CA LEU A 86 -1.13 -1.10 8.12
C LEU A 86 -1.72 -2.07 9.15
N ALA A 87 -1.23 -2.07 10.39
CA ALA A 87 -1.77 -2.87 11.48
C ALA A 87 -3.22 -2.48 11.82
N ARG A 88 -3.58 -1.19 11.76
CA ARG A 88 -4.97 -0.74 11.94
C ARG A 88 -5.88 -1.22 10.81
N ILE A 89 -5.42 -1.15 9.56
CA ILE A 89 -6.15 -1.65 8.39
C ILE A 89 -6.40 -3.15 8.56
N ALA A 90 -5.35 -3.93 8.81
CA ALA A 90 -5.43 -5.38 9.03
C ALA A 90 -6.42 -5.74 10.15
N LYS A 91 -6.35 -5.04 11.28
CA LYS A 91 -7.28 -5.23 12.41
C LYS A 91 -8.74 -4.96 12.03
N LYS A 92 -9.02 -3.93 11.23
CA LYS A 92 -10.38 -3.62 10.78
C LYS A 92 -10.92 -4.63 9.78
N LEU A 93 -10.04 -5.20 8.97
CA LEU A 93 -10.37 -6.21 7.96
C LEU A 93 -10.35 -7.64 8.52
N GLU A 94 -9.96 -7.82 9.79
CA GLU A 94 -9.74 -9.13 10.42
C GLU A 94 -8.72 -10.01 9.65
N MET A 95 -7.76 -9.35 9.01
CA MET A 95 -6.71 -9.99 8.20
C MET A 95 -5.40 -10.13 9.00
N PRO A 96 -4.61 -11.19 8.75
CA PRO A 96 -3.29 -11.32 9.36
C PRO A 96 -2.34 -10.25 8.82
N PHE A 97 -1.54 -9.67 9.70
CA PHE A 97 -0.43 -8.78 9.33
C PHE A 97 0.73 -9.03 10.29
N THR A 98 1.89 -9.37 9.74
CA THR A 98 3.15 -9.55 10.47
C THR A 98 4.22 -8.86 9.66
N LYS A 99 5.02 -8.01 10.31
CA LYS A 99 6.10 -7.27 9.68
C LYS A 99 7.33 -7.28 10.59
#